data_AF-A0A6J8CM59-F1
#
_entry.id   AF-A0A6J8CM59-F1
#
_cell.length_a   1.000
_cell.length_b   1.000
_cell.length_c   1.000
_cell.angle_alpha   90.00
_cell.angle_beta   90.00
_cell.angle_gamma   90.00
#
_symmetry.space_group_name_H-M   'P 1'
#
loop_
_entity.id
_entity.type
_entity.pdbx_description
1 polymer ?
#
loop_
_entity_poly.entity_id
_entity_poly.type
_entity_poly.pdbx_seq_one_letter_code
_entity_poly.pdbx_strand_id
1 'polypeptide(L)'
;MILIEINDASKCGSSTLPAATLQLDSLDSVNDLAFLSSCWKLAGRPTFCMLIRENNIRGPNFSEFLDLLSMFKRGDVDGVRVRVGKLQSMISSACTEHLDFLETVGDDVFHRFEEKAVTQSFKTLTEIPKLPEILDDGEVVHEEDLLYKATWDLVEKYKFTPGIQSRSIILKVLYQREGQNFYIDEQKITEKIDKLINKAGVYKEWRAVRLLSSLLGKLVDSLAPSITTILVRGKQVTVGVFGHEEEVIDKPISPGEVKNILYSRCAQYDLLQAVLQQELILGIGKLIAASPELFDGILKIRIGWFIRAIQIEKSKKKMVL
;
A
#
# COMPACT_ATOMS: atom_id res chain seq x y z
N MET A 1 8.18 3.73 -16.74
CA MET A 1 8.52 4.75 -15.74
C MET A 1 8.34 6.13 -16.37
N ILE A 2 7.91 7.12 -15.60
CA ILE A 2 7.70 8.52 -16.02
C ILE A 2 8.51 9.42 -15.10
N LEU A 3 9.29 10.33 -15.68
CA LEU A 3 10.01 11.36 -14.94
C LEU A 3 9.25 12.68 -15.01
N ILE A 4 9.11 13.32 -13.85
CA ILE A 4 8.27 14.50 -13.62
C ILE A 4 9.11 15.53 -12.88
N GLU A 5 9.29 16.72 -13.44
CA GLU A 5 9.89 17.89 -12.78
C GLU A 5 8.79 18.78 -12.22
N ILE A 6 8.90 19.24 -10.98
CA ILE A 6 7.96 20.21 -10.38
C ILE A 6 8.51 21.63 -10.57
N ASN A 7 7.74 22.50 -11.22
CA ASN A 7 8.22 23.81 -11.67
C ASN A 7 8.10 24.94 -10.65
N ASP A 8 7.21 24.82 -9.65
CA ASP A 8 6.88 25.88 -8.68
C ASP A 8 6.89 25.39 -7.22
N ALA A 9 7.99 24.76 -6.78
CA ALA A 9 8.10 24.20 -5.43
C ALA A 9 8.30 25.25 -4.30
N SER A 10 7.77 26.47 -4.43
CA SER A 10 8.04 27.57 -3.48
C SER A 10 6.92 28.61 -3.31
N LYS A 11 5.66 28.30 -3.63
CA LYS A 11 4.52 29.18 -3.26
C LYS A 11 3.50 28.43 -2.43
N CYS A 12 3.52 28.71 -1.13
CA CYS A 12 2.44 28.36 -0.20
C CYS A 12 1.17 29.09 -0.67
N GLY A 13 0.31 28.39 -1.41
CA GLY A 13 -0.99 28.85 -1.85
C GLY A 13 -2.04 27.85 -1.40
N SER A 14 -2.93 28.29 -0.52
CA SER A 14 -4.06 27.51 -0.04
C SER A 14 -5.00 27.15 -1.21
N SER A 15 -5.00 25.89 -1.63
CA SER A 15 -6.07 25.33 -2.45
C SER A 15 -6.69 24.16 -1.70
N THR A 16 -7.94 24.34 -1.29
CA THR A 16 -8.80 23.31 -0.74
C THR A 16 -9.04 22.21 -1.78
N LEU A 17 -8.61 20.98 -1.48
CA LEU A 17 -8.92 19.79 -2.25
C LEU A 17 -10.38 19.38 -2.05
N PRO A 18 -11.14 19.05 -3.11
CA PRO A 18 -12.46 18.46 -2.96
C PRO A 18 -12.37 17.04 -2.38
N ALA A 19 -13.34 16.70 -1.55
CA ALA A 19 -13.37 15.48 -0.74
C ALA A 19 -13.37 14.18 -1.57
N ALA A 20 -12.34 13.37 -1.33
CA ALA A 20 -12.29 11.91 -1.21
C ALA A 20 -13.17 11.03 -2.14
N THR A 21 -12.50 10.25 -2.99
CA THR A 21 -12.87 8.85 -3.27
C THR A 21 -11.63 7.97 -3.08
N LEU A 22 -11.70 7.04 -2.13
CA LEU A 22 -10.62 6.14 -1.74
C LEU A 22 -10.31 5.15 -2.89
N GLN A 23 -9.27 5.42 -3.69
CA GLN A 23 -8.63 4.44 -4.56
C GLN A 23 -7.10 4.54 -4.39
N LEU A 24 -6.54 3.53 -3.73
CA LEU A 24 -5.22 3.57 -3.07
C LEU A 24 -3.97 3.61 -3.98
N ASP A 25 -4.07 3.42 -5.30
CA ASP A 25 -2.87 3.35 -6.16
C ASP A 25 -2.61 4.62 -6.99
N SER A 26 -3.64 5.41 -7.34
CA SER A 26 -3.49 6.63 -8.16
C SER A 26 -3.33 7.90 -7.32
N LEU A 27 -3.91 7.93 -6.11
CA LEU A 27 -3.81 9.07 -5.19
C LEU A 27 -2.42 9.24 -4.57
N ASP A 28 -1.64 8.18 -4.46
CA ASP A 28 -0.32 8.24 -3.81
C ASP A 28 0.62 9.18 -4.56
N SER A 29 0.70 9.06 -5.90
CA SER A 29 1.52 9.97 -6.72
C SER A 29 1.07 11.42 -6.62
N VAL A 30 -0.24 11.68 -6.52
CA VAL A 30 -0.78 13.05 -6.43
C VAL A 30 -0.41 13.68 -5.08
N ASN A 31 -0.63 12.95 -3.98
CA ASN A 31 -0.27 13.41 -2.64
C ASN A 31 1.24 13.60 -2.49
N ASP A 32 2.05 12.70 -3.06
CA ASP A 32 3.51 12.80 -3.04
C ASP A 32 3.99 14.05 -3.81
N LEU A 33 3.37 14.37 -4.96
CA LEU A 33 3.67 15.60 -5.71
C LEU A 33 3.29 16.86 -4.93
N ALA A 34 2.13 16.88 -4.28
CA ALA A 34 1.71 18.00 -3.42
C ALA A 34 2.62 18.17 -2.19
N PHE A 35 3.03 17.07 -1.58
CA PHE A 35 4.00 17.10 -0.48
C PHE A 35 5.36 17.63 -0.94
N LEU A 36 5.89 17.12 -2.06
CA LEU A 36 7.18 17.58 -2.60
C LEU A 36 7.13 19.06 -2.99
N SER A 37 6.05 19.52 -3.62
CA SER A 37 5.92 20.93 -4.02
C SER A 37 5.89 21.90 -2.83
N SER A 38 5.31 21.47 -1.70
CA SER A 38 5.19 22.30 -0.48
C SER A 38 6.41 22.21 0.44
N CYS A 39 7.12 21.09 0.43
CA CYS A 39 8.20 20.82 1.39
C CYS A 39 9.61 20.95 0.81
N TRP A 40 9.77 21.13 -0.50
CA TRP A 40 11.09 21.24 -1.13
C TRP A 40 11.82 22.52 -0.70
N LYS A 41 13.05 22.37 -0.21
CA LYS A 41 13.89 23.49 0.27
C LYS A 41 15.28 23.51 -0.36
N LEU A 42 15.59 22.54 -1.22
CA LEU A 42 16.90 22.43 -1.85
C LEU A 42 17.00 23.31 -3.09
N ALA A 43 18.23 23.66 -3.47
CA ALA A 43 18.49 24.38 -4.71
C ALA A 43 18.22 23.47 -5.92
N GLY A 44 17.54 24.01 -6.93
CA GLY A 44 17.08 23.25 -8.09
C GLY A 44 15.65 22.71 -7.91
N ARG A 45 15.10 22.15 -9.00
CA ARG A 45 13.74 21.62 -9.04
C ARG A 45 13.74 20.14 -8.62
N PRO A 46 12.73 19.69 -7.85
CA PRO A 46 12.61 18.29 -7.53
C PRO A 46 12.23 17.50 -8.78
N THR A 47 12.90 16.36 -8.96
CA THR A 47 12.58 15.37 -9.98
C THR A 47 11.91 14.17 -9.31
N PHE A 48 10.66 13.92 -9.65
CA PHE A 48 9.87 12.79 -9.18
C PHE A 48 9.84 11.68 -10.24
N CYS A 49 9.94 10.43 -9.79
CA CYS A 49 9.99 9.26 -10.63
C CYS A 49 8.81 8.34 -10.35
N MET A 50 7.85 8.27 -11.28
CA MET A 50 6.70 7.38 -11.17
C MET A 50 6.97 6.06 -11.91
N LEU A 51 6.90 4.95 -11.18
CA LEU A 51 6.94 3.61 -11.78
C LEU A 51 5.56 3.25 -12.33
N ILE A 52 5.50 2.82 -13.59
CA ILE A 52 4.28 2.27 -14.19
C ILE A 52 4.34 0.75 -13.99
N ARG A 53 3.32 0.20 -13.34
CA ARG A 53 3.19 -1.23 -13.06
C ARG A 53 2.08 -1.84 -13.93
N GLU A 54 2.08 -3.16 -14.06
CA GLU A 54 1.11 -3.91 -14.86
C GLU A 54 -0.34 -3.65 -14.42
N ASN A 55 -0.59 -3.53 -13.11
CA ASN A 55 -1.91 -3.24 -12.55
C ASN A 55 -2.41 -1.81 -12.85
N ASN A 56 -1.53 -0.84 -13.11
CA ASN A 56 -1.94 0.50 -13.53
C ASN A 56 -2.59 0.49 -14.91
N ILE A 57 -2.15 -0.43 -15.78
CA ILE A 57 -2.60 -0.53 -17.19
C ILE A 57 -3.72 -1.57 -17.35
N ARG A 58 -3.55 -2.76 -16.76
CA ARG A 58 -4.45 -3.92 -16.95
C ARG A 58 -5.50 -4.06 -15.83
N GLY A 59 -5.40 -3.24 -14.80
CA GLY A 59 -6.27 -3.27 -13.64
C GLY A 59 -7.59 -2.51 -13.84
N PRO A 60 -8.48 -2.55 -12.83
CA PRO A 60 -9.82 -1.99 -12.95
C PRO A 60 -9.87 -0.46 -12.98
N ASN A 61 -8.83 0.25 -12.52
CA ASN A 61 -8.80 1.73 -12.43
C ASN A 61 -7.95 2.36 -13.55
N PHE A 62 -7.99 1.76 -14.74
CA PHE A 62 -7.19 2.22 -15.87
C PHE A 62 -7.63 3.62 -16.34
N SER A 63 -8.93 3.94 -16.24
CA SER A 63 -9.47 5.27 -16.52
C SER A 63 -8.83 6.36 -15.67
N GLU A 64 -8.77 6.15 -14.36
CA GLU A 64 -8.23 7.10 -13.40
C GLU A 64 -6.72 7.27 -13.60
N PHE A 65 -6.03 6.20 -14.01
CA PHE A 65 -4.63 6.28 -14.42
C PHE A 65 -4.46 7.11 -15.71
N LEU A 66 -5.32 6.94 -16.72
CA LEU A 66 -5.31 7.76 -17.93
C LEU A 66 -5.57 9.24 -17.64
N ASP A 67 -6.47 9.54 -16.72
CA ASP A 67 -6.75 10.91 -16.28
C ASP A 67 -5.52 11.53 -15.62
N LEU A 68 -4.81 10.79 -14.76
CA LEU A 68 -3.55 11.23 -14.18
C LEU A 68 -2.47 11.50 -15.26
N LEU A 69 -2.35 10.63 -16.27
CA LEU A 69 -1.44 10.86 -17.40
C LEU A 69 -1.82 12.10 -18.21
N SER A 70 -3.12 12.37 -18.35
CA SER A 70 -3.65 13.58 -18.99
C SER A 70 -3.28 14.83 -18.19
N MET A 71 -3.38 14.79 -16.86
CA MET A 71 -2.96 15.87 -15.96
C MET A 71 -1.46 16.14 -16.10
N PHE A 72 -0.62 15.10 -16.08
CA PHE A 72 0.82 15.24 -16.32
C PHE A 72 1.15 15.87 -17.68
N LYS A 73 0.42 15.48 -18.73
CA LYS A 73 0.60 16.05 -20.08
C LYS A 73 0.15 17.51 -20.15
N ARG A 74 -0.89 17.90 -19.41
CA ARG A 74 -1.35 19.30 -19.30
C ARG A 74 -0.40 20.18 -18.49
N GLY A 75 0.39 19.58 -17.60
CA GLY A 75 1.40 20.27 -16.79
C GLY A 75 0.87 20.83 -15.46
N ASP A 76 -0.30 20.38 -15.03
CA ASP A 76 -0.91 20.75 -13.75
C ASP A 76 -1.56 19.53 -13.11
N VAL A 77 -1.21 19.26 -11.85
CA VAL A 77 -1.76 18.17 -11.05
C VAL A 77 -2.25 18.76 -9.74
N ASP A 78 -3.56 18.98 -9.62
CA ASP A 78 -4.20 19.59 -8.45
C ASP A 78 -3.49 20.88 -7.98
N GLY A 79 -3.17 21.78 -8.92
CA GLY A 79 -2.49 23.04 -8.65
C GLY A 79 -0.95 22.94 -8.54
N VAL A 80 -0.39 21.73 -8.60
CA VAL A 80 1.06 21.52 -8.69
C VAL A 80 1.49 21.58 -10.15
N ARG A 81 2.30 22.58 -10.50
CA ARG A 81 2.85 22.70 -11.86
C ARG A 81 3.94 21.67 -12.10
N VAL A 82 3.70 20.81 -13.09
CA VAL A 82 4.61 19.71 -13.42
C VAL A 82 5.04 19.74 -14.89
N ARG A 83 6.17 19.10 -15.19
CA ARG A 83 6.67 18.88 -16.54
C ARG A 83 7.18 17.45 -16.68
N VAL A 84 6.65 16.71 -17.66
CA VAL A 84 7.18 15.38 -18.01
C VAL A 84 8.30 15.52 -19.03
N GLY A 85 9.32 14.66 -18.95
CA GLY A 85 10.45 14.72 -19.88
C GLY A 85 11.46 13.59 -19.69
N LYS A 86 12.55 13.66 -20.46
CA LYS A 86 13.69 12.75 -20.30
C LYS A 86 14.62 13.27 -19.22
N LEU A 87 15.31 12.38 -18.52
CA LEU A 87 16.27 12.75 -17.48
C LEU A 87 17.29 13.78 -17.98
N GLN A 88 17.86 13.57 -19.17
CA GLN A 88 18.81 14.49 -19.82
C GLN A 88 18.31 15.93 -19.93
N SER A 89 16.99 16.14 -20.07
CA SER A 89 16.39 17.48 -20.18
C SER A 89 16.06 18.14 -18.83
N MET A 90 16.16 17.39 -17.74
CA MET A 90 15.83 17.81 -16.38
C MET A 90 17.06 17.97 -15.50
N ILE A 91 18.15 17.23 -15.78
CA ILE A 91 19.40 17.28 -14.98
C ILE A 91 19.90 18.73 -14.81
N SER A 92 19.82 19.57 -15.85
CA SER A 92 20.34 20.93 -15.78
C SER A 92 19.60 21.86 -14.80
N SER A 93 18.34 21.54 -14.48
CA SER A 93 17.52 22.28 -13.51
C SER A 93 17.29 21.51 -12.21
N ALA A 94 17.70 20.25 -12.14
CA ALA A 94 17.50 19.38 -11.00
C ALA A 94 18.47 19.68 -9.85
N CYS A 95 18.03 19.39 -8.63
CA CYS A 95 18.96 19.22 -7.52
C CYS A 95 19.73 17.91 -7.71
N THR A 96 21.05 17.96 -7.70
CA THR A 96 21.92 16.77 -7.85
C THR A 96 22.75 16.61 -6.58
N GLU A 97 22.72 15.41 -6.01
CA GLU A 97 23.52 15.01 -4.85
C GLU A 97 24.23 13.70 -5.17
N HIS A 98 25.49 13.59 -4.74
CA HIS A 98 26.28 12.38 -4.89
C HIS A 98 26.07 11.48 -3.67
N LEU A 99 25.66 10.23 -3.92
CA LEU A 99 25.42 9.24 -2.88
C LEU A 99 26.69 8.42 -2.64
N ASP A 100 27.72 9.05 -2.07
CA ASP A 100 29.06 8.46 -1.89
C ASP A 100 29.03 7.18 -1.04
N PHE A 101 28.03 7.00 -0.17
CA PHE A 101 27.87 5.80 0.64
C PHE A 101 27.55 4.55 -0.18
N LEU A 102 27.04 4.69 -1.41
CA LEU A 102 26.70 3.54 -2.25
C LEU A 102 27.92 2.71 -2.66
N GLU A 103 29.13 3.28 -2.65
CA GLU A 103 30.36 2.54 -2.90
C GLU A 103 30.62 1.43 -1.87
N THR A 104 30.04 1.55 -0.68
CA THR A 104 30.14 0.55 0.39
C THR A 104 29.04 -0.51 0.35
N VAL A 105 28.00 -0.28 -0.48
CA VAL A 105 26.85 -1.17 -0.63
C VAL A 105 27.15 -2.14 -1.77
N GLY A 106 27.25 -3.43 -1.47
CA GLY A 106 27.53 -4.44 -2.49
C GLY A 106 26.51 -4.44 -3.63
N ASP A 107 26.96 -4.79 -4.84
CA ASP A 107 26.15 -4.78 -6.08
C ASP A 107 24.87 -5.66 -5.98
N ASP A 108 24.85 -6.62 -5.07
CA ASP A 108 23.71 -7.53 -4.84
C ASP A 108 22.46 -6.83 -4.27
N VAL A 109 22.58 -5.59 -3.78
CA VAL A 109 21.47 -4.83 -3.19
C VAL A 109 20.53 -4.25 -4.25
N PHE A 110 21.03 -3.97 -5.45
CA PHE A 110 20.24 -3.35 -6.52
C PHE A 110 19.88 -4.36 -7.61
N HIS A 111 18.65 -4.87 -7.57
CA HIS A 111 18.12 -5.65 -8.67
C HIS A 111 17.68 -4.73 -9.81
N ARG A 112 18.30 -4.88 -10.99
CA ARG A 112 17.90 -4.16 -12.19
C ARG A 112 16.44 -4.48 -12.51
N PHE A 113 15.67 -3.45 -12.87
CA PHE A 113 14.33 -3.67 -13.41
C PHE A 113 14.40 -4.57 -14.64
N GLU A 114 13.80 -5.75 -14.54
CA GLU A 114 13.59 -6.63 -15.68
C GLU A 114 12.37 -6.13 -16.46
N GLU A 115 12.60 -5.70 -17.69
CA GLU A 115 11.51 -5.48 -18.63
C GLU A 115 10.89 -6.84 -18.94
N LYS A 116 9.63 -7.06 -18.52
CA LYS A 116 8.89 -8.26 -18.91
C LYS A 116 8.84 -8.30 -20.44
N ALA A 117 9.34 -9.38 -21.03
CA ALA A 117 9.35 -9.58 -22.47
C ALA A 117 7.97 -9.28 -23.06
N VAL A 118 7.90 -8.25 -23.90
CA VAL A 118 6.69 -7.87 -24.62
C VAL A 118 6.47 -8.91 -25.71
N THR A 119 5.75 -9.98 -25.40
CA THR A 119 5.41 -11.02 -26.38
C THR A 119 4.46 -10.50 -27.46
N GLN A 120 3.81 -9.36 -27.24
CA GLN A 120 2.83 -8.73 -28.13
C GLN A 120 2.96 -7.21 -28.09
N SER A 121 3.21 -6.59 -29.26
CA SER A 121 3.12 -5.14 -29.40
C SER A 121 1.66 -4.72 -29.56
N PHE A 122 1.19 -3.82 -28.70
CA PHE A 122 -0.15 -3.23 -28.79
C PHE A 122 -0.06 -1.84 -29.44
N LYS A 123 -0.98 -1.49 -30.33
CA LYS A 123 -0.96 -0.17 -31.00
C LYS A 123 -1.47 0.93 -30.08
N THR A 124 -2.38 0.58 -29.17
CA THR A 124 -2.95 1.50 -28.18
C THR A 124 -2.95 0.89 -26.78
N LEU A 125 -2.91 1.73 -25.74
CA LEU A 125 -2.99 1.25 -24.36
C LEU A 125 -4.34 0.59 -24.04
N THR A 126 -5.38 0.91 -24.80
CA THR A 126 -6.73 0.33 -24.69
C THR A 126 -6.85 -1.08 -25.27
N GLU A 127 -5.92 -1.50 -26.15
CA GLU A 127 -5.88 -2.85 -26.71
C GLU A 127 -5.23 -3.87 -25.77
N ILE A 128 -4.61 -3.40 -24.69
CA ILE A 128 -3.91 -4.27 -23.74
C ILE A 128 -4.96 -5.12 -23.02
N PRO A 129 -4.87 -6.47 -23.11
CA PRO A 129 -5.88 -7.35 -22.53
C PRO A 129 -5.96 -7.10 -21.02
N LYS A 130 -7.17 -7.02 -20.46
CA LYS A 130 -7.35 -6.93 -19.02
C LYS A 130 -6.74 -8.16 -18.32
N LEU A 131 -6.48 -8.04 -17.03
CA LEU A 131 -6.10 -9.20 -16.21
C LEU A 131 -7.16 -10.30 -16.37
N PRO A 132 -6.77 -11.58 -16.55
CA PRO A 132 -7.72 -12.69 -16.64
C PRO A 132 -8.62 -12.68 -15.41
N GLU A 133 -9.93 -12.77 -15.58
CA GLU A 133 -10.83 -12.94 -14.44
C GLU A 133 -10.45 -14.22 -13.71
N ILE A 134 -10.13 -14.12 -12.43
CA ILE A 134 -9.98 -15.30 -11.59
C ILE A 134 -11.39 -15.80 -11.39
N LEU A 135 -11.69 -16.94 -12.01
CA LEU A 135 -12.90 -17.69 -11.74
C LEU A 135 -12.86 -18.05 -10.25
N ASP A 136 -13.60 -17.31 -9.44
CA ASP A 136 -14.10 -17.81 -8.18
C ASP A 136 -15.14 -18.85 -8.57
N ASP A 137 -14.89 -20.12 -8.29
CA ASP A 137 -15.81 -21.23 -8.61
C ASP A 137 -17.13 -21.14 -7.82
N GLY A 138 -17.30 -20.09 -7.01
CA GLY A 138 -18.43 -19.87 -6.12
C GLY A 138 -18.34 -20.71 -4.85
N GLU A 139 -17.30 -21.53 -4.68
CA GLU A 139 -17.10 -22.33 -3.48
C GLU A 139 -16.50 -21.44 -2.37
N VAL A 140 -17.39 -20.94 -1.52
CA VAL A 140 -16.99 -20.22 -0.31
C VAL A 140 -16.38 -21.21 0.67
N VAL A 141 -15.06 -21.15 0.83
CA VAL A 141 -14.36 -21.97 1.81
C VAL A 141 -14.49 -21.31 3.18
N HIS A 142 -15.18 -21.98 4.11
CA HIS A 142 -15.21 -21.58 5.51
C HIS A 142 -14.07 -22.22 6.28
N GLU A 143 -13.46 -21.46 7.18
CA GLU A 143 -12.32 -21.93 7.99
C GLU A 143 -12.70 -23.12 8.88
N GLU A 144 -13.92 -23.11 9.41
CA GLU A 144 -14.48 -24.16 10.28
C GLU A 144 -14.49 -25.54 9.60
N ASP A 145 -14.76 -25.58 8.29
CA ASP A 145 -14.81 -26.81 7.49
C ASP A 145 -13.42 -27.42 7.26
N LEU A 146 -12.35 -26.65 7.49
CA LEU A 146 -10.97 -27.07 7.26
C LEU A 146 -10.30 -27.61 8.53
N LEU A 147 -10.79 -27.23 9.70
CA LEU A 147 -10.14 -27.53 10.99
C LEU A 147 -9.97 -29.04 11.22
N TYR A 148 -10.92 -29.85 10.77
CA TYR A 148 -10.94 -31.30 10.97
C TYR A 148 -10.34 -32.11 9.83
N LYS A 149 -9.96 -31.47 8.72
CA LYS A 149 -9.37 -32.16 7.55
C LYS A 149 -7.89 -32.47 7.80
N ALA A 150 -7.39 -33.55 7.22
CA ALA A 150 -5.97 -33.89 7.33
C ALA A 150 -5.12 -32.88 6.55
N THR A 151 -3.86 -32.70 6.95
CA THR A 151 -2.97 -31.72 6.31
C THR A 151 -2.77 -31.99 4.82
N TRP A 152 -2.70 -33.27 4.42
CA TRP A 152 -2.58 -33.63 3.01
C TRP A 152 -3.83 -33.25 2.19
N ASP A 153 -5.04 -33.43 2.75
CA ASP A 153 -6.30 -33.00 2.12
C ASP A 153 -6.31 -31.48 1.89
N LEU A 154 -5.80 -30.72 2.86
CA LEU A 154 -5.71 -29.26 2.75
C LEU A 154 -4.71 -28.83 1.66
N VAL A 155 -3.58 -29.54 1.55
CA VAL A 155 -2.60 -29.30 0.48
C VAL A 155 -3.20 -29.61 -0.89
N GLU A 156 -3.92 -30.72 -1.01
CA GLU A 156 -4.61 -31.07 -2.25
C GLU A 156 -5.68 -30.03 -2.60
N LYS A 157 -6.54 -29.67 -1.64
CA LYS A 157 -7.56 -28.63 -1.82
C LYS A 157 -6.93 -27.30 -2.25
N TYR A 158 -5.82 -26.88 -1.65
CA TYR A 158 -5.08 -25.67 -2.03
C TYR A 158 -4.61 -25.68 -3.50
N LYS A 159 -4.18 -26.84 -4.01
CA LYS A 159 -3.69 -26.98 -5.39
C LYS A 159 -4.81 -26.84 -6.42
N PHE A 160 -5.98 -27.38 -6.12
CA PHE A 160 -7.12 -27.38 -7.03
C PHE A 160 -8.04 -26.15 -6.89
N THR A 161 -7.93 -25.39 -5.81
CA THR A 161 -8.73 -24.16 -5.60
C THR A 161 -8.18 -23.01 -6.46
N PRO A 162 -8.96 -22.42 -7.38
CA PRO A 162 -8.51 -21.28 -8.19
C PRO A 162 -8.58 -19.94 -7.45
N GLY A 163 -9.60 -19.76 -6.58
CA GLY A 163 -9.92 -18.50 -5.91
C GLY A 163 -8.87 -18.03 -4.91
N ILE A 164 -8.51 -16.74 -4.96
CA ILE A 164 -7.50 -16.14 -4.07
C ILE A 164 -7.96 -16.19 -2.61
N GLN A 165 -9.23 -15.84 -2.36
CA GLN A 165 -9.79 -15.81 -1.00
C GLN A 165 -9.77 -17.21 -0.37
N SER A 166 -10.34 -18.20 -1.07
CA SER A 166 -10.37 -19.59 -0.61
C SER A 166 -8.96 -20.15 -0.37
N ARG A 167 -8.00 -19.89 -1.28
CA ARG A 167 -6.59 -20.25 -1.06
C ARG A 167 -5.96 -19.56 0.15
N SER A 168 -6.32 -18.30 0.41
CA SER A 168 -5.79 -17.56 1.56
C SER A 168 -6.25 -18.16 2.89
N ILE A 169 -7.49 -18.65 2.96
CA ILE A 169 -8.05 -19.33 4.14
C ILE A 169 -7.37 -20.70 4.33
N ILE A 170 -7.19 -21.47 3.25
CA ILE A 170 -6.51 -22.77 3.34
C ILE A 170 -5.05 -22.59 3.80
N LEU A 171 -4.32 -21.62 3.23
CA LEU A 171 -2.95 -21.33 3.66
C LEU A 171 -2.88 -20.82 5.10
N LYS A 172 -3.88 -20.07 5.57
CA LYS A 172 -3.98 -19.66 6.98
C LYS A 172 -4.00 -20.89 7.90
N VAL A 173 -4.89 -21.83 7.64
CA VAL A 173 -5.03 -23.05 8.46
C VAL A 173 -3.77 -23.89 8.42
N LEU A 174 -3.19 -24.09 7.23
CA LEU A 174 -1.92 -24.82 7.08
C LEU A 174 -0.78 -24.15 7.84
N TYR A 175 -0.66 -22.82 7.75
CA TYR A 175 0.39 -22.05 8.43
C TYR A 175 0.27 -22.13 9.95
N GLN A 176 -0.95 -22.02 10.48
CA GLN A 176 -1.21 -22.12 11.92
C GLN A 176 -0.97 -23.53 12.46
N ARG A 177 -1.23 -24.56 11.65
CA ARG A 177 -1.08 -25.97 12.05
C ARG A 177 0.37 -26.45 11.97
N GLU A 178 1.03 -26.24 10.83
CA GLU A 178 2.34 -26.83 10.52
C GLU A 178 3.50 -25.85 10.76
N GLY A 179 3.20 -24.56 10.88
CA GLY A 179 4.18 -23.51 11.11
C GLY A 179 4.90 -23.02 9.84
N GLN A 180 5.77 -22.03 10.03
CA GLN A 180 6.43 -21.28 8.94
C GLN A 180 7.40 -22.09 8.07
N ASN A 181 7.92 -23.21 8.58
CA ASN A 181 8.90 -24.04 7.87
C ASN A 181 8.25 -25.20 7.10
N PHE A 182 6.93 -25.27 7.06
CA PHE A 182 6.22 -26.30 6.31
C PHE A 182 6.44 -26.14 4.81
N TYR A 183 6.61 -27.26 4.12
CA TYR A 183 6.81 -27.31 2.67
C TYR A 183 5.55 -27.78 1.96
N ILE A 184 5.13 -27.03 0.95
CA ILE A 184 4.09 -27.43 0.00
C ILE A 184 4.78 -27.65 -1.34
N ASP A 185 4.88 -28.91 -1.74
CA ASP A 185 5.76 -29.37 -2.81
C ASP A 185 7.23 -29.06 -2.47
N GLU A 186 7.88 -28.18 -3.25
CA GLU A 186 9.29 -27.81 -3.09
C GLU A 186 9.49 -26.39 -2.52
N GLN A 187 8.42 -25.72 -2.09
CA GLN A 187 8.47 -24.34 -1.62
C GLN A 187 7.95 -24.23 -0.19
N LYS A 188 8.61 -23.39 0.61
CA LYS A 188 8.14 -23.05 1.94
C LYS A 188 6.76 -22.39 1.87
N ILE A 189 5.93 -22.64 2.87
CA ILE A 189 4.61 -22.04 2.98
C ILE A 189 4.69 -20.51 3.01
N THR A 190 5.73 -19.93 3.61
CA THR A 190 5.98 -18.48 3.60
C THR A 190 6.16 -17.94 2.18
N GLU A 191 6.93 -18.62 1.34
CA GLU A 191 7.14 -18.23 -0.06
C GLU A 191 5.84 -18.37 -0.88
N LYS A 192 5.03 -19.40 -0.61
CA LYS A 192 3.70 -19.54 -1.24
C LYS A 192 2.78 -18.40 -0.83
N ILE A 193 2.77 -18.04 0.46
CA ILE A 193 1.99 -16.92 0.99
C ILE A 193 2.45 -15.61 0.34
N ASP A 194 3.76 -15.34 0.24
CA ASP A 194 4.31 -14.14 -0.40
C ASP A 194 3.89 -14.00 -1.86
N LYS A 195 3.98 -15.10 -2.62
CA LYS A 195 3.51 -15.12 -4.02
C LYS A 195 2.01 -14.84 -4.11
N LEU A 196 1.21 -15.39 -3.18
CA LEU A 196 -0.24 -15.15 -3.16
C LEU A 196 -0.58 -13.72 -2.73
N ILE A 197 0.16 -13.10 -1.81
CA ILE A 197 0.00 -11.68 -1.45
C ILE A 197 0.20 -10.80 -2.68
N ASN A 198 1.30 -11.00 -3.42
CA ASN A 198 1.59 -10.23 -4.62
C ASN A 198 0.50 -10.40 -5.68
N LYS A 199 0.02 -11.64 -5.88
CA LYS A 199 -1.11 -11.92 -6.77
C LYS A 199 -2.38 -11.21 -6.28
N ALA A 200 -2.74 -11.33 -5.01
CA ALA A 200 -3.92 -10.70 -4.42
C ALA A 200 -3.90 -9.17 -4.57
N GLY A 201 -2.73 -8.53 -4.43
CA GLY A 201 -2.57 -7.09 -4.65
C GLY A 201 -2.87 -6.67 -6.10
N VAL A 202 -2.44 -7.47 -7.09
CA VAL A 202 -2.75 -7.21 -8.51
C VAL A 202 -4.25 -7.28 -8.79
N TYR A 203 -4.96 -8.21 -8.15
CA TYR A 203 -6.40 -8.39 -8.27
C TYR A 203 -7.22 -7.52 -7.28
N LYS A 204 -6.56 -6.70 -6.47
CA LYS A 204 -7.18 -5.85 -5.44
C LYS A 204 -8.02 -6.62 -4.41
N GLU A 205 -7.63 -7.86 -4.14
CA GLU A 205 -8.23 -8.72 -3.11
C GLU A 205 -7.68 -8.34 -1.72
N TRP A 206 -8.03 -7.14 -1.24
CA TRP A 206 -7.42 -6.53 -0.06
C TRP A 206 -7.60 -7.33 1.22
N ARG A 207 -8.73 -8.05 1.36
CA ARG A 207 -8.95 -8.96 2.49
C ARG A 207 -7.88 -10.06 2.52
N ALA A 208 -7.56 -10.66 1.38
CA ALA A 208 -6.53 -11.70 1.30
C ALA A 208 -5.13 -11.12 1.53
N VAL A 209 -4.83 -9.93 0.96
CA VAL A 209 -3.57 -9.22 1.22
C VAL A 209 -3.37 -8.95 2.70
N ARG A 210 -4.39 -8.43 3.40
CA ARG A 210 -4.33 -8.13 4.84
C ARG A 210 -4.18 -9.41 5.67
N LEU A 211 -4.96 -10.45 5.37
CA LEU A 211 -4.89 -11.72 6.10
C LEU A 211 -3.49 -12.33 6.03
N LEU A 212 -2.99 -12.49 4.82
CA LEU A 212 -1.72 -13.17 4.55
C LEU A 212 -0.51 -12.35 5.01
N SER A 213 -0.53 -11.03 4.80
CA SER A 213 0.52 -10.13 5.32
C SER A 213 0.58 -10.14 6.84
N SER A 214 -0.59 -10.22 7.51
CA SER A 214 -0.68 -10.32 8.96
C SER A 214 -0.11 -11.65 9.47
N LEU A 215 -0.41 -12.77 8.80
CA LEU A 215 0.15 -14.08 9.16
C LEU A 215 1.68 -14.10 9.12
N LEU A 216 2.27 -13.43 8.12
CA LEU A 216 3.73 -13.31 8.00
C LEU A 216 4.34 -12.22 8.91
N GLY A 217 3.53 -11.51 9.69
CA GLY A 217 4.02 -10.46 10.57
C GLY A 217 4.66 -9.29 9.82
N LYS A 218 4.18 -8.98 8.60
CA LYS A 218 4.77 -7.94 7.76
C LYS A 218 4.55 -6.54 8.34
N LEU A 219 5.54 -5.69 8.14
CA LEU A 219 5.52 -4.28 8.49
C LEU A 219 5.86 -3.45 7.26
N VAL A 220 5.22 -2.30 7.11
CA VAL A 220 5.59 -1.32 6.07
C VAL A 220 6.71 -0.42 6.58
N ASP A 221 7.76 -0.24 5.78
CA ASP A 221 8.97 0.50 6.18
C ASP A 221 8.68 1.97 6.53
N SER A 222 7.73 2.60 5.84
CA SER A 222 7.34 4.01 6.04
C SER A 222 6.44 4.23 7.26
N LEU A 223 6.11 3.19 8.02
CA LEU A 223 5.18 3.31 9.14
C LEU A 223 5.75 4.13 10.30
N ALA A 224 6.98 3.87 10.74
CA ALA A 224 7.60 4.65 11.80
C ALA A 224 7.82 6.13 11.41
N PRO A 225 8.28 6.46 10.19
CA PRO A 225 8.26 7.83 9.67
C PRO A 225 6.86 8.47 9.66
N SER A 226 5.83 7.72 9.28
CA SER A 226 4.45 8.21 9.26
C SER A 226 3.96 8.54 10.67
N ILE A 227 4.18 7.65 11.64
CA ILE A 227 3.88 7.90 13.05
C ILE A 227 4.61 9.16 13.52
N THR A 228 5.90 9.29 13.22
CA THR A 228 6.69 10.48 13.57
C THR A 228 6.08 11.76 12.98
N THR A 229 5.61 11.71 11.73
CA THR A 229 4.92 12.84 11.07
C THR A 229 3.65 13.27 11.81
N ILE A 230 2.91 12.32 12.40
CA ILE A 230 1.74 12.61 13.23
C ILE A 230 2.18 13.28 14.55
N LEU A 231 3.22 12.73 15.20
CA LEU A 231 3.71 13.18 16.50
C LEU A 231 4.30 14.60 16.47
N VAL A 232 5.11 14.94 15.46
CA VAL A 232 5.73 16.28 15.34
C VAL A 232 4.70 17.40 15.15
N ARG A 233 3.47 17.05 14.75
CA ARG A 233 2.34 18.00 14.69
C ARG A 233 1.56 18.09 16.00
N GLY A 234 2.13 17.60 17.10
CA GLY A 234 1.55 17.67 18.43
C GLY A 234 0.35 16.74 18.63
N LYS A 235 0.24 15.68 17.82
CA LYS A 235 -0.86 14.70 17.92
C LYS A 235 -0.36 13.37 18.44
N GLN A 236 -1.22 12.62 19.10
CA GLN A 236 -0.95 11.25 19.57
C GLN A 236 -1.72 10.26 18.70
N VAL A 237 -1.21 9.04 18.54
CA VAL A 237 -1.91 7.96 17.84
C VAL A 237 -2.10 6.78 18.78
N THR A 238 -3.25 6.10 18.72
CA THR A 238 -3.49 4.86 19.47
C THR A 238 -3.71 3.67 18.54
N VAL A 239 -3.11 2.53 18.92
CA VAL A 239 -3.17 1.26 18.18
C VAL A 239 -3.84 0.22 19.06
N GLY A 240 -4.86 -0.43 18.53
CA GLY A 240 -5.64 -1.43 19.27
C GLY A 240 -7.03 -1.63 18.66
N VAL A 241 -7.61 -2.81 18.88
CA VAL A 241 -8.93 -3.17 18.35
C VAL A 241 -10.01 -2.55 19.23
N PHE A 242 -11.07 -2.03 18.61
CA PHE A 242 -12.21 -1.46 19.33
C PHE A 242 -12.77 -2.44 20.37
N GLY A 243 -12.94 -1.97 21.61
CA GLY A 243 -13.42 -2.78 22.73
C GLY A 243 -12.33 -3.51 23.51
N HIS A 244 -11.07 -3.42 23.08
CA HIS A 244 -9.91 -4.01 23.74
C HIS A 244 -8.90 -2.94 24.18
N GLU A 245 -7.78 -3.38 24.76
CA GLU A 245 -6.68 -2.50 25.16
C GLU A 245 -6.07 -1.78 23.95
N GLU A 246 -5.84 -0.48 24.10
CA GLU A 246 -5.17 0.36 23.11
C GLU A 246 -3.83 0.84 23.66
N GLU A 247 -2.79 0.76 22.85
CA GLU A 247 -1.48 1.34 23.16
C GLU A 247 -1.44 2.78 22.66
N VAL A 248 -1.01 3.71 23.51
CA VAL A 248 -0.83 5.12 23.13
C VAL A 248 0.60 5.31 22.67
N ILE A 249 0.77 5.83 21.45
CA ILE A 249 2.07 6.22 20.91
C ILE A 249 2.12 7.75 20.93
N ASP A 250 2.95 8.28 21.81
CA ASP A 250 3.15 9.71 22.06
C ASP A 250 4.61 10.16 21.84
N LYS A 251 5.50 9.21 21.52
CA LYS A 251 6.91 9.43 21.19
C LYS A 251 7.30 8.58 19.98
N PRO A 252 8.33 8.98 19.21
CA PRO A 252 8.85 8.15 18.13
C PRO A 252 9.27 6.78 18.65
N ILE A 253 8.92 5.73 17.92
CA ILE A 253 9.20 4.34 18.28
C ILE A 253 9.87 3.62 17.11
N SER A 254 10.67 2.61 17.45
CA SER A 254 11.39 1.81 16.46
C SER A 254 10.44 0.89 15.66
N PRO A 255 10.79 0.48 14.43
CA PRO A 255 9.97 -0.44 13.64
C PRO A 255 9.65 -1.76 14.38
N GLY A 256 10.59 -2.27 15.18
CA GLY A 256 10.39 -3.47 15.99
C GLY A 256 9.33 -3.28 17.09
N GLU A 257 9.34 -2.14 17.77
CA GLU A 257 8.32 -1.79 18.77
C GLU A 257 6.95 -1.61 18.12
N VAL A 258 6.87 -0.92 16.97
CA VAL A 258 5.61 -0.76 16.23
C VAL A 258 5.03 -2.11 15.85
N LYS A 259 5.87 -3.02 15.33
CA LYS A 259 5.48 -4.39 15.01
C LYS A 259 4.92 -5.11 16.24
N ASN A 260 5.63 -5.06 17.36
CA ASN A 260 5.19 -5.70 18.59
C ASN A 260 3.83 -5.16 19.06
N ILE A 261 3.63 -3.85 19.03
CA ILE A 261 2.35 -3.23 19.41
C ILE A 261 1.22 -3.69 18.48
N LEU A 262 1.41 -3.65 17.15
CA LEU A 262 0.38 -4.05 16.20
C LEU A 262 -0.03 -5.52 16.37
N TYR A 263 0.93 -6.43 16.47
CA TYR A 263 0.64 -7.85 16.54
C TYR A 263 0.20 -8.30 17.94
N SER A 264 0.59 -7.62 19.01
CA SER A 264 0.08 -7.89 20.37
C SER A 264 -1.29 -7.28 20.63
N ARG A 265 -1.56 -6.06 20.16
CA ARG A 265 -2.83 -5.35 20.44
C ARG A 265 -3.90 -5.57 19.38
N CYS A 266 -3.54 -5.92 18.15
CA CYS A 266 -4.50 -6.13 17.07
C CYS A 266 -4.64 -7.59 16.68
N ALA A 267 -3.54 -8.23 16.25
CA ALA A 267 -3.61 -9.55 15.64
C ALA A 267 -4.14 -10.66 16.57
N GLN A 268 -4.04 -10.47 17.89
CA GLN A 268 -4.64 -11.37 18.89
C GLN A 268 -6.17 -11.42 18.83
N TYR A 269 -6.82 -10.31 18.45
CA TYR A 269 -8.28 -10.19 18.39
C TYR A 269 -8.81 -10.23 16.95
N ASP A 270 -8.10 -9.59 16.02
CA ASP A 270 -8.44 -9.54 14.60
C ASP A 270 -7.17 -9.42 13.75
N LEU A 271 -6.82 -10.52 13.07
CA LEU A 271 -5.65 -10.58 12.19
C LEU A 271 -5.65 -9.49 11.12
N LEU A 272 -6.81 -9.14 10.56
CA LEU A 272 -6.89 -8.16 9.48
C LEU A 272 -6.59 -6.74 9.97
N GLN A 273 -6.93 -6.44 11.23
CA GLN A 273 -6.71 -5.12 11.79
C GLN A 273 -5.25 -4.77 11.99
N ALA A 274 -4.37 -5.75 12.20
CA ALA A 274 -2.94 -5.49 12.31
C ALA A 274 -2.38 -4.82 11.03
N VAL A 275 -2.90 -5.18 9.85
CA VAL A 275 -2.48 -4.56 8.57
C VAL A 275 -3.33 -3.34 8.27
N LEU A 276 -4.66 -3.39 8.49
CA LEU A 276 -5.54 -2.24 8.26
C LEU A 276 -5.15 -1.01 9.09
N GLN A 277 -4.71 -1.20 10.35
CA GLN A 277 -4.25 -0.08 11.16
C GLN A 277 -2.96 0.54 10.62
N GLN A 278 -2.04 -0.25 10.05
CA GLN A 278 -0.87 0.30 9.36
C GLN A 278 -1.29 1.15 8.16
N GLU A 279 -2.20 0.64 7.33
CA GLU A 279 -2.73 1.38 6.17
C GLU A 279 -3.35 2.72 6.59
N LEU A 280 -4.14 2.72 7.67
CA LEU A 280 -4.76 3.94 8.19
C LEU A 280 -3.74 4.91 8.77
N ILE A 281 -2.75 4.44 9.52
CA ILE A 281 -1.68 5.30 10.05
C ILE A 281 -0.88 5.93 8.91
N LEU A 282 -0.59 5.20 7.84
CA LEU A 282 0.07 5.72 6.64
C LEU A 282 -0.79 6.78 5.95
N GLY A 283 -2.07 6.49 5.71
CA GLY A 283 -3.01 7.42 5.10
C GLY A 283 -3.19 8.69 5.92
N ILE A 284 -3.35 8.56 7.23
CA ILE A 284 -3.48 9.69 8.15
C ILE A 284 -2.18 10.51 8.21
N GLY A 285 -1.02 9.87 8.27
CA GLY A 285 0.27 10.57 8.23
C GLY A 285 0.42 11.40 6.95
N LYS A 286 0.07 10.83 5.79
CA LYS A 286 0.03 11.54 4.50
C LYS A 286 -0.99 12.69 4.49
N LEU A 287 -2.21 12.48 5.00
CA LEU A 287 -3.25 13.51 5.04
C LEU A 287 -2.89 14.66 5.96
N ILE A 288 -2.36 14.37 7.15
CA ILE A 288 -1.85 15.40 8.05
C ILE A 288 -0.68 16.12 7.35
N ALA A 289 0.19 15.38 6.63
CA ALA A 289 1.28 15.95 5.84
C ALA A 289 0.80 17.01 4.85
N ALA A 290 -0.20 16.67 4.04
CA ALA A 290 -0.71 17.50 2.95
C ALA A 290 -1.71 18.59 3.39
N SER A 291 -2.59 18.28 4.35
CA SER A 291 -3.70 19.16 4.78
C SER A 291 -3.84 19.15 6.31
N PRO A 292 -2.93 19.83 7.04
CA PRO A 292 -2.93 19.86 8.50
C PRO A 292 -4.24 20.36 9.13
N GLU A 293 -4.90 21.32 8.46
CA GLU A 293 -6.14 21.97 8.91
C GLU A 293 -7.31 20.98 9.13
N LEU A 294 -7.32 19.85 8.41
CA LEU A 294 -8.33 18.80 8.59
C LEU A 294 -8.30 18.17 9.99
N PHE A 295 -7.19 18.35 10.70
CA PHE A 295 -6.97 17.76 12.01
C PHE A 295 -6.89 18.82 13.11
N ASP A 296 -7.23 20.08 12.84
CA ASP A 296 -7.26 21.12 13.86
C ASP A 296 -8.24 20.77 15.00
N GLY A 297 -7.83 21.04 16.23
CA GLY A 297 -8.57 20.64 17.43
C GLY A 297 -8.50 19.14 17.78
N ILE A 298 -7.93 18.28 16.91
CA ILE A 298 -7.73 16.86 17.20
C ILE A 298 -6.38 16.66 17.90
N LEU A 299 -6.39 16.25 19.16
CA LEU A 299 -5.18 15.92 19.92
C LEU A 299 -4.76 14.46 19.78
N LYS A 300 -5.72 13.53 19.80
CA LYS A 300 -5.47 12.08 19.81
C LYS A 300 -6.29 11.38 18.73
N ILE A 301 -5.60 10.62 17.89
CA ILE A 301 -6.15 9.86 16.78
C ILE A 301 -6.23 8.40 17.19
N ARG A 302 -7.44 7.91 17.47
CA ARG A 302 -7.66 6.53 17.91
C ARG A 302 -8.01 5.63 16.72
N ILE A 303 -7.05 4.84 16.25
CA ILE A 303 -7.21 4.11 14.98
C ILE A 303 -8.32 3.05 15.06
N GLY A 304 -8.42 2.31 16.17
CA GLY A 304 -9.49 1.34 16.38
C GLY A 304 -10.90 1.95 16.31
N TRP A 305 -11.08 3.17 16.84
CA TRP A 305 -12.34 3.91 16.76
C TRP A 305 -12.62 4.41 15.36
N PHE A 306 -11.58 4.81 14.62
CA PHE A 306 -11.71 5.21 13.22
C PHE A 306 -12.22 4.04 12.36
N ILE A 307 -11.66 2.83 12.56
CA ILE A 307 -12.15 1.60 11.92
C ILE A 307 -13.62 1.37 12.28
N ARG A 308 -13.99 1.49 13.56
CA ARG A 308 -15.37 1.30 14.00
C ARG A 308 -16.32 2.29 13.34
N ALA A 309 -15.93 3.56 13.21
CA ALA A 309 -16.72 4.58 12.53
C ALA A 309 -16.93 4.23 11.04
N ILE A 310 -15.88 3.78 10.34
CA ILE A 310 -15.96 3.32 8.95
C ILE A 310 -16.94 2.14 8.82
N GLN A 311 -16.88 1.16 9.73
CA GLN A 311 -17.79 0.01 9.73
C GLN A 311 -19.25 0.42 9.92
N ILE A 312 -19.52 1.36 10.84
CA ILE A 312 -20.87 1.89 11.07
C ILE A 312 -21.40 2.59 9.83
N GLU A 313 -20.59 3.46 9.22
CA GLU A 313 -20.97 4.21 8.02
C GLU A 313 -21.25 3.29 6.83
N LYS A 314 -20.43 2.25 6.68
CA LYS A 314 -20.60 1.21 5.68
C LYS A 314 -21.85 0.37 5.88
N SER A 315 -22.21 0.07 7.13
CA SER A 315 -23.44 -0.65 7.47
C SER A 315 -24.68 0.17 7.09
N LYS A 316 -24.61 1.50 7.24
CA LYS A 316 -25.66 2.40 6.76
C LYS A 316 -25.77 2.42 5.23
N LYS A 317 -24.65 2.24 4.52
CA LYS A 317 -24.55 2.31 3.04
C LYS A 317 -24.58 0.96 2.31
N LYS A 318 -24.69 -0.19 3.00
CA LYS A 318 -24.68 -1.56 2.42
C LYS A 318 -23.48 -1.88 1.49
N MET A 319 -22.25 -1.51 1.83
CA MET A 319 -21.05 -1.90 1.05
C MET A 319 -20.23 -3.03 1.73
N VAL A 320 -19.40 -3.81 0.99
CA VAL A 320 -18.49 -4.90 1.48
C VAL A 320 -17.03 -4.40 1.59
N LEU A 321 -16.23 -4.94 2.54
CA LEU A 321 -14.92 -4.44 2.99
C LEU A 321 -13.80 -5.32 2.43
#